data_AF-A0A1Y0IGQ2-F1
#
_entry.id   AF-A0A1Y0IGQ2-F1
#
_cell.length_a   1.000
_cell.length_b   1.000
_cell.length_c   1.000
_cell.angle_alpha   90.00
_cell.angle_beta   90.00
_cell.angle_gamma   90.00
#
_symmetry.space_group_name_H-M   'P 1'
#
loop_
_entity.id
_entity.type
_entity.pdbx_description
1 polymer ?
#
loop_
_entity_poly.entity_id
_entity_poly.type
_entity_poly.pdbx_seq_one_letter_code
_entity_poly.pdbx_strand_id
1 'polypeptide(L)'
;MKDLIWYIAELVVSVNFGGDEPHEYALQNYIIKAVSPEAAYEKSCRVASTLNHTFQNEFGEEENHRFLGFHNLSEHFDANNGDIIHVNNTYLLEMEGKPLKPRLRNKGELSVFISRSY
;
A
#
# COMPACT_ATOMS: atom_id res chain seq x y z
N MET A 1 22.29 19.25 -2.09
CA MET A 1 20.90 18.75 -2.21
C MET A 1 20.92 17.29 -1.83
N LYS A 2 19.94 16.79 -1.05
CA LYS A 2 19.84 15.34 -0.82
C LYS A 2 19.22 14.72 -2.06
N ASP A 3 19.85 13.68 -2.59
CA ASP A 3 19.32 12.96 -3.74
C ASP A 3 17.99 12.30 -3.36
N LEU A 4 17.03 12.37 -4.27
CA LEU A 4 15.73 11.76 -4.11
C LEU A 4 15.81 10.30 -4.52
N ILE A 5 15.32 9.43 -3.64
CA ILE A 5 15.29 7.98 -3.80
C ILE A 5 13.85 7.57 -4.10
N TRP A 6 13.67 6.58 -4.96
CA TRP A 6 12.38 5.96 -5.23
C TRP A 6 12.11 4.82 -4.26
N TYR A 7 10.87 4.72 -3.80
CA TYR A 7 10.41 3.67 -2.89
C TYR A 7 9.12 3.06 -3.43
N ILE A 8 8.88 1.77 -3.19
CA ILE A 8 7.59 1.12 -3.40
C ILE A 8 6.97 0.85 -2.04
N ALA A 9 5.77 1.39 -1.83
CA ALA A 9 4.92 1.08 -0.69
C ALA A 9 3.85 0.09 -1.13
N GLU A 10 3.78 -1.06 -0.46
CA GLU A 10 2.76 -2.07 -0.68
C GLU A 10 1.76 -1.97 0.48
N LEU A 11 0.60 -1.37 0.21
CA LEU A 11 -0.43 -1.05 1.19
C LEU A 11 -1.54 -2.10 1.15
N VAL A 12 -1.98 -2.56 2.31
CA VAL A 12 -3.10 -3.49 2.41
C VAL A 12 -4.38 -2.71 2.69
N VAL A 13 -5.40 -2.98 1.91
CA VAL A 13 -6.76 -2.46 2.06
C VAL A 13 -7.73 -3.63 2.22
N SER A 14 -8.66 -3.57 3.18
CA SER A 14 -9.84 -4.44 3.17
C SER A 14 -10.95 -3.81 2.36
N VAL A 15 -11.66 -4.64 1.61
CA VAL A 15 -12.87 -4.26 0.88
C VAL A 15 -14.06 -5.02 1.46
N ASN A 16 -15.10 -4.28 1.82
CA ASN A 16 -16.35 -4.83 2.34
C ASN A 16 -17.52 -4.36 1.48
N PHE A 17 -18.46 -5.27 1.20
CA PHE A 17 -19.74 -4.95 0.57
C PHE A 17 -20.85 -5.08 1.60
N GLY A 18 -21.53 -3.97 1.93
CA GLY A 18 -22.76 -3.99 2.75
C GLY A 18 -22.66 -4.55 4.18
N GLY A 19 -21.46 -4.65 4.79
CA GLY A 19 -21.28 -5.19 6.15
C GLY A 19 -19.93 -4.89 6.81
N ASP A 20 -19.79 -5.33 8.07
CA ASP A 20 -18.61 -5.04 8.92
C ASP A 20 -17.42 -5.99 8.69
N GLU A 21 -17.62 -7.16 8.08
CA GLU A 21 -16.54 -8.12 7.81
C GLU A 21 -15.89 -7.91 6.43
N PRO A 22 -14.54 -7.96 6.36
CA PRO A 22 -13.81 -7.90 5.10
C PRO A 22 -14.13 -9.10 4.23
N HIS A 23 -14.75 -8.81 3.10
CA HIS A 23 -14.98 -9.81 2.06
C HIS A 23 -13.68 -10.11 1.34
N GLU A 24 -12.87 -9.08 1.09
CA GLU A 24 -11.66 -9.18 0.29
C GLU A 24 -10.52 -8.34 0.87
N TYR A 25 -9.29 -8.73 0.53
CA TYR A 25 -8.10 -7.93 0.81
C TYR A 25 -7.44 -7.55 -0.52
N ALA A 26 -7.18 -6.26 -0.68
CA ALA A 26 -6.48 -5.69 -1.81
C ALA A 26 -5.07 -5.27 -1.40
N LEU A 27 -4.09 -5.58 -2.24
CA LEU A 27 -2.76 -4.97 -2.18
C LEU A 27 -2.71 -3.81 -3.18
N GLN A 28 -2.46 -2.59 -2.69
CA GLN A 28 -2.28 -1.40 -3.49
C GLN A 28 -0.82 -0.94 -3.44
N ASN A 29 -0.21 -0.81 -4.61
CA ASN A 29 1.19 -0.41 -4.72
C ASN A 29 1.30 1.09 -5.04
N TYR A 30 2.25 1.77 -4.38
CA TYR A 30 2.53 3.18 -4.62
C TYR A 30 4.02 3.41 -4.77
N ILE A 31 4.42 4.08 -5.85
CA ILE A 31 5.79 4.54 -6.02
C ILE A 31 5.93 5.95 -5.43
N ILE A 32 6.88 6.11 -4.52
CA ILE A 32 7.04 7.31 -3.71
C ILE A 32 8.47 7.81 -3.84
N LYS A 33 8.62 9.08 -4.23
CA LYS A 33 9.91 9.76 -4.25
C LYS A 33 10.16 10.45 -2.92
N ALA A 34 11.25 10.12 -2.21
CA ALA A 34 11.55 10.69 -0.91
C ALA A 34 13.06 10.81 -0.64
N VAL A 35 13.44 11.69 0.29
CA VAL A 35 14.85 11.94 0.65
C VAL A 35 15.41 10.93 1.66
N SER A 36 14.55 10.10 2.26
CA SER A 36 14.94 9.06 3.23
C SER A 36 13.81 8.04 3.40
N PRO A 37 14.09 6.87 4.00
CA PRO A 37 13.09 5.88 4.38
C PRO A 37 11.98 6.43 5.27
N GLU A 38 12.32 7.31 6.21
CA GLU A 38 11.36 7.94 7.11
C GLU A 38 10.43 8.86 6.34
N ALA A 39 10.99 9.70 5.47
CA ALA A 39 10.20 10.57 4.61
C ALA A 39 9.32 9.76 3.63
N ALA A 40 9.80 8.61 3.15
CA ALA A 40 9.02 7.70 2.34
C ALA A 40 7.84 7.13 3.13
N TYR A 41 8.11 6.59 4.32
CA TYR A 41 7.09 6.06 5.23
C TYR A 41 6.01 7.09 5.57
N GLU A 42 6.39 8.32 5.93
CA GLU A 42 5.44 9.39 6.22
C GLU A 42 4.58 9.77 5.00
N LYS A 43 5.17 9.80 3.80
CA LYS A 43 4.42 10.00 2.55
C LYS A 43 3.45 8.84 2.32
N SER A 44 3.89 7.59 2.51
CA SER A 44 3.04 6.41 2.37
C SER A 44 1.87 6.44 3.36
N CYS A 45 2.08 6.86 4.61
CA CYS A 45 1.01 7.00 5.59
C CYS A 45 -0.02 8.06 5.18
N ARG A 46 0.42 9.17 4.59
CA ARG A 46 -0.51 10.18 4.03
C ARG A 46 -1.34 9.61 2.89
N VAL A 47 -0.74 8.85 1.98
CA VAL A 47 -1.47 8.16 0.92
C VAL A 47 -2.45 7.14 1.51
N ALA A 48 -1.99 6.32 2.45
CA ALA A 48 -2.83 5.33 3.12
C ALA A 48 -4.07 5.94 3.78
N SER A 49 -3.97 7.18 4.30
CA SER A 49 -5.11 7.87 4.90
C SER A 49 -6.23 8.17 3.90
N THR A 50 -5.91 8.32 2.61
CA THR A 50 -6.92 8.57 1.55
C THR A 50 -7.58 7.29 1.05
N LEU A 51 -7.07 6.12 1.46
CA LEU A 51 -7.64 4.81 1.10
C LEU A 51 -8.83 4.42 1.98
N ASN A 52 -9.06 5.14 3.08
CA ASN A 52 -10.25 4.97 3.91
C ASN A 52 -11.41 5.73 3.28
N HIS A 53 -12.22 5.05 2.48
CA HIS A 53 -13.33 5.67 1.78
C HIS A 53 -14.46 4.69 1.54
N THR A 54 -15.65 5.26 1.37
CA THR A 54 -16.89 4.53 1.12
C THR A 54 -17.51 5.12 -0.14
N PHE A 55 -17.91 4.27 -1.08
CA PHE A 55 -18.62 4.70 -2.27
C PHE A 55 -19.68 3.67 -2.66
N GLN A 56 -20.65 4.10 -3.47
CA GLN A 56 -21.58 3.17 -4.10
C GLN A 56 -20.95 2.60 -5.36
N ASN A 57 -20.88 1.27 -5.45
CA ASN A 57 -20.42 0.58 -6.66
C ASN A 57 -21.49 0.68 -7.77
N GLU A 58 -21.17 0.14 -8.95
CA GLU A 58 -22.07 0.16 -10.11
C GLU A 58 -23.37 -0.65 -9.92
N PHE A 59 -23.41 -1.52 -8.91
CA PHE A 59 -24.57 -2.33 -8.52
C PHE A 59 -25.43 -1.64 -7.45
N GLY A 60 -25.07 -0.43 -7.02
CA GLY A 60 -25.77 0.32 -5.97
C GLY A 60 -25.47 -0.15 -4.54
N GLU A 61 -24.48 -1.03 -4.38
CA GLU A 61 -24.04 -1.53 -3.07
C GLU A 61 -22.99 -0.61 -2.48
N GLU A 62 -22.98 -0.50 -1.16
CA GLU A 62 -21.98 0.28 -0.45
C GLU A 62 -20.67 -0.51 -0.32
N GLU A 63 -19.64 -0.04 -1.02
CA GLU A 63 -18.30 -0.57 -0.99
C GLU A 63 -17.43 0.25 -0.03
N ASN A 64 -16.91 -0.41 1.00
CA ASN A 64 -16.13 0.19 2.06
C ASN A 64 -14.67 -0.26 1.97
N HIS A 65 -13.78 0.69 1.70
CA HIS A 65 -12.33 0.48 1.68
C HIS A 65 -11.74 0.95 2.99
N ARG A 66 -10.93 0.10 3.63
CA ARG A 66 -10.18 0.48 4.85
C ARG A 66 -8.74 0.04 4.75
N PHE A 67 -7.82 0.98 4.92
CA PHE A 67 -6.41 0.69 5.06
C PHE A 67 -6.14 -0.09 6.35
N LEU A 68 -5.49 -1.24 6.23
CA LEU A 68 -5.14 -2.10 7.37
C LEU A 68 -3.69 -1.94 7.83
N GLY A 69 -2.78 -1.62 6.90
CA GLY A 69 -1.36 -1.55 7.21
C GLY A 69 -0.47 -1.79 6.00
N PHE A 70 0.83 -1.85 6.26
CA PHE A 70 1.82 -2.12 5.22
C PHE A 70 2.04 -3.61 5.05
N HIS A 71 2.05 -4.08 3.81
CA HIS A 71 2.66 -5.35 3.47
C HIS A 71 4.19 -5.20 3.39
N ASN A 72 4.66 -4.12 2.76
CA ASN A 72 6.07 -3.77 2.69
C ASN A 72 6.29 -2.29 2.38
N LEU A 73 7.54 -1.85 2.60
CA LEU A 73 8.09 -0.62 2.05
C LEU A 73 9.55 -0.92 1.71
N SER A 74 9.92 -0.75 0.46
CA SER A 74 11.27 -1.03 -0.04
C SER A 74 11.79 0.10 -0.93
N GLU A 75 13.10 0.25 -0.97
CA GLU A 75 13.77 1.09 -1.96
C GLU A 75 13.62 0.48 -3.36
N HIS A 76 13.36 1.32 -4.37
CA HIS A 76 13.23 0.93 -5.76
C HIS A 76 14.39 1.56 -6.54
N PHE A 77 15.28 0.73 -7.07
CA PHE A 77 16.55 1.17 -7.66
C PHE A 77 16.51 1.48 -9.16
N ASP A 78 15.35 1.41 -9.83
CA ASP A 78 15.30 1.73 -11.26
C ASP A 78 15.04 3.22 -11.51
N ALA A 79 16.11 3.92 -11.88
CA ALA A 79 16.16 5.37 -12.09
C ALA A 79 15.84 5.79 -13.54
N ASN A 80 15.36 4.89 -14.41
CA ASN A 80 15.15 5.19 -15.83
C ASN A 80 13.76 5.72 -16.21
N ASN A 81 12.83 5.83 -15.26
CA ASN A 81 11.47 6.28 -15.57
C ASN A 81 11.23 7.70 -15.06
N GLY A 82 10.78 8.56 -15.97
CA GLY A 82 10.48 9.98 -15.75
C GLY A 82 9.51 10.22 -14.59
N ASP A 83 9.38 11.51 -14.24
CA ASP A 83 8.99 12.05 -12.92
C ASP A 83 7.71 11.52 -12.22
N ILE A 84 6.90 10.64 -12.80
CA ILE A 84 5.73 10.05 -12.15
C ILE A 84 5.49 8.63 -12.67
N ILE A 85 5.43 7.64 -11.76
CA ILE A 85 4.71 6.39 -12.01
C ILE A 85 3.72 6.18 -10.87
N HIS A 86 2.43 6.30 -11.15
CA HIS A 86 1.39 5.77 -10.28
C HIS A 86 1.06 4.37 -10.78
N VAL A 87 1.56 3.33 -10.10
CA VAL A 87 1.13 1.95 -10.37
C VAL A 87 0.01 1.62 -9.40
N ASN A 88 -1.19 2.14 -9.63
CA ASN A 88 -2.36 1.65 -8.90
C ASN A 88 -2.74 0.27 -9.43
N ASN A 89 -1.96 -0.74 -9.05
CA ASN A 89 -2.34 -2.13 -9.24
C ASN A 89 -2.96 -2.60 -7.93
N THR A 90 -4.25 -2.95 -8.02
CA THR A 90 -4.97 -3.66 -6.97
C THR A 90 -4.88 -5.15 -7.28
N TYR A 91 -4.25 -5.90 -6.39
CA TYR A 91 -4.31 -7.37 -6.42
C TYR A 91 -5.24 -7.85 -5.33
N LEU A 92 -6.28 -8.60 -5.69
CA LEU A 92 -7.04 -9.36 -4.72
C LEU A 92 -6.15 -10.48 -4.18
N LEU A 93 -6.01 -10.51 -2.86
CA LEU A 93 -5.27 -11.54 -2.17
C LEU A 93 -6.22 -12.71 -1.96
N GLU A 94 -6.22 -13.65 -2.89
CA GLU A 94 -7.06 -14.83 -2.85
C GLU A 94 -6.27 -16.10 -3.10
N MET A 95 -6.71 -17.19 -2.47
CA MET A 95 -6.24 -18.53 -2.73
C MET A 95 -7.45 -19.45 -2.84
N GLU A 96 -7.61 -20.09 -4.00
CA GLU A 96 -8.75 -20.99 -4.29
C GLU A 96 -10.14 -20.33 -4.09
N GLY A 97 -10.26 -19.04 -4.44
CA GLY A 97 -11.51 -18.28 -4.31
C GLY A 97 -11.87 -17.90 -2.88
N LYS A 98 -10.91 -17.94 -1.95
CA LYS A 98 -11.06 -17.46 -0.58
C LYS A 98 -10.13 -16.29 -0.30
N PRO A 99 -10.57 -15.27 0.44
CA PRO A 99 -9.73 -14.14 0.83
C PRO A 99 -8.58 -14.64 1.70
N LEU A 100 -7.36 -14.37 1.24
CA LEU A 100 -6.13 -14.67 1.95
C LEU A 100 -5.77 -13.47 2.82
N LYS A 101 -5.83 -13.65 4.14
CA LYS A 101 -5.45 -12.59 5.08
C LYS A 101 -3.97 -12.22 4.89
N PRO A 102 -3.64 -10.99 4.48
CA PRO A 102 -2.27 -10.58 4.30
C PRO A 102 -1.50 -10.51 5.62
N ARG A 103 -0.19 -10.74 5.53
CA ARG A 103 0.74 -10.37 6.60
C ARG A 103 0.94 -8.86 6.58
N LEU A 104 0.57 -8.20 7.68
CA LEU A 104 0.88 -6.81 7.97
C LEU A 104 2.23 -6.74 8.68
N ARG A 105 3.10 -5.82 8.26
CA ARG A 105 4.40 -5.58 8.85
C ARG A 105 4.38 -4.29 9.65
N ASN A 106 4.94 -4.34 10.85
CA ASN A 106 5.20 -3.13 11.63
C ASN A 106 6.35 -2.35 11.00
N LYS A 107 6.50 -1.08 11.37
CA LYS A 107 7.54 -0.19 10.81
C LYS A 107 8.93 -0.83 10.82
N GLY A 108 9.36 -1.43 11.93
CA GLY A 108 10.68 -2.06 12.03
C GLY A 108 10.87 -3.31 11.16
N GLU A 109 9.79 -3.89 10.64
CA GLU A 109 9.81 -5.07 9.78
C GLU A 109 9.76 -4.73 8.28
N LEU A 110 9.66 -3.44 7.91
CA LEU A 110 9.65 -3.05 6.50
C LEU A 110 11.07 -3.12 5.92
N SER A 111 11.21 -3.60 4.68
CA SER A 111 12.52 -3.83 4.06
C SER A 111 13.44 -2.60 4.11
N VAL A 112 12.87 -1.40 3.94
CA VAL A 112 13.60 -0.13 3.99
C VAL A 112 14.25 0.17 5.35
N PHE A 113 13.76 -0.45 6.44
CA PHE A 113 14.29 -0.29 7.79
C PHE A 113 15.13 -1.49 8.26
N ILE A 114 15.02 -2.65 7.59
CA ILE A 114 15.83 -3.85 7.91
C ILE A 114 17.26 -3.71 7.36
N SER A 115 17.44 -3.11 6.18
CA SER A 115 18.73 -3.07 5.48
C SER A 115 19.77 -2.09 6.03
N ARG A 116 19.45 -1.30 7.08
CA ARG A 116 20.32 -0.23 7.63
C ARG A 116 21.00 -0.55 8.97
N SER A 117 21.05 -1.82 9.38
CA SER A 117 21.65 -2.25 10.65
C SER A 117 23.08 -2.81 10.54
N TYR A 118 23.92 -2.23 9.66
CA TYR A 118 25.34 -2.60 9.56
C TYR A 118 26.25 -1.39 9.75
#